data_AF-D9PIF4-F1
#
_entry.id   AF-D9PIF4-F1
#
_cell.length_a   1.000
_cell.length_b   1.000
_cell.length_c   1.000
_cell.angle_alpha   90.00
_cell.angle_beta   90.00
_cell.angle_gamma   90.00
#
_symmetry.space_group_name_H-M   'P 1'
#
loop_
_entity.id
_entity.type
_entity.pdbx_description
1 polymer ?
#
loop_
_entity_poly.entity_id
_entity_poly.type
_entity_poly.pdbx_seq_one_letter_code
_entity_poly.pdbx_strand_id
1 'polypeptide(L)'
;MNTERLNESMIKDFKDLEVWQRGIELVKNVYTSSQRFPKEEMYGLVNQMRRAAISVVSNIAEGKARQTKNEYIQFLHIALGSAAELETQVIVSNKLGYMENNCIQMLLEEINHVTRMIRKLIRSLRSNSPNSLSVNRKSYTVHREPLTVNRTPYTVNRTP
;
A
#
# COMPACT_ATOMS: atom_id res chain seq x y z
N MET A 1 -30.45 -1.46 -4.33
CA MET A 1 -29.54 -0.67 -5.19
C MET A 1 -28.63 0.15 -4.29
N ASN A 2 -27.35 -0.25 -4.25
CA ASN A 2 -26.13 0.40 -3.73
C ASN A 2 -26.22 1.48 -2.64
N THR A 3 -26.10 1.05 -1.39
CA THR A 3 -25.76 1.85 -0.21
C THR A 3 -24.28 2.31 -0.17
N GLU A 4 -23.44 1.84 -1.08
CA GLU A 4 -21.98 2.10 -1.06
C GLU A 4 -21.55 3.45 -1.66
N ARG A 5 -22.44 4.20 -2.33
CA ARG A 5 -22.07 5.45 -3.04
C ARG A 5 -22.13 6.74 -2.22
N LEU A 6 -22.58 6.72 -0.96
CA LEU A 6 -22.78 7.94 -0.18
C LEU A 6 -21.52 8.43 0.58
N ASN A 7 -20.46 7.64 0.70
CA ASN A 7 -19.31 7.98 1.56
C ASN A 7 -18.08 8.59 0.85
N GLU A 8 -18.00 8.56 -0.48
CA GLU A 8 -16.82 9.10 -1.18
C GLU A 8 -16.70 10.63 -1.11
N SER A 9 -17.81 11.35 -0.86
CA SER A 9 -17.83 12.83 -0.85
C SER A 9 -17.39 13.50 0.48
N MET A 10 -17.07 12.72 1.52
CA MET A 10 -16.82 13.26 2.88
C MET A 10 -15.36 13.26 3.35
N ILE A 11 -14.44 12.56 2.70
CA ILE A 11 -13.02 12.52 3.12
C ILE A 11 -12.32 13.79 2.64
N LYS A 12 -12.32 14.83 3.48
CA LYS A 12 -11.65 16.11 3.21
C LYS A 12 -10.25 16.13 3.80
N ASP A 13 -10.05 15.45 4.92
CA ASP A 13 -8.82 15.43 5.69
C ASP A 13 -8.35 13.96 5.88
N PHE A 14 -7.06 13.76 6.17
CA PHE A 14 -6.55 12.44 6.57
C PHE A 14 -7.18 11.95 7.87
N LYS A 15 -7.68 12.87 8.71
CA LYS A 15 -8.38 12.54 9.97
C LYS A 15 -9.70 11.81 9.75
N ASP A 16 -10.28 11.93 8.56
CA ASP A 16 -11.51 11.22 8.18
C ASP A 16 -11.24 9.76 7.75
N LEU A 17 -9.96 9.39 7.59
CA LEU A 17 -9.58 8.03 7.22
C LEU A 17 -9.71 7.10 8.43
N GLU A 18 -10.57 6.10 8.32
CA GLU A 18 -10.74 5.07 9.35
C GLU A 18 -9.40 4.39 9.72
N VAL A 19 -8.55 4.14 8.72
CA VAL A 19 -7.21 3.55 8.94
C VAL A 19 -6.29 4.45 9.77
N TRP A 20 -6.43 5.77 9.63
CA TRP A 20 -5.67 6.73 10.44
C TRP A 20 -6.19 6.76 11.87
N GLN A 21 -7.52 6.82 12.05
CA GLN A 21 -8.16 6.80 13.37
C GLN A 21 -7.80 5.52 14.14
N ARG A 22 -7.84 4.36 13.47
CA ARG A 22 -7.41 3.09 14.06
C ARG A 22 -5.92 3.09 14.41
N GLY A 23 -5.09 3.69 13.55
CA GLY A 23 -3.68 3.88 13.84
C GLY A 23 -3.42 4.74 15.09
N ILE A 24 -4.26 5.75 15.37
CA ILE A 24 -4.15 6.55 16.59
C ILE A 24 -4.43 5.71 17.83
N GLU A 25 -5.44 4.85 17.80
CA GLU A 25 -5.68 3.90 18.89
C GLU A 25 -4.52 2.90 19.04
N LEU A 26 -3.92 2.43 17.94
CA LEU A 26 -2.72 1.61 17.99
C LEU A 26 -1.56 2.34 18.70
N VAL A 27 -1.32 3.62 18.39
CA VAL A 27 -0.30 4.44 19.08
C VAL A 27 -0.57 4.49 20.58
N LYS A 28 -1.81 4.83 20.98
CA LYS A 28 -2.21 4.88 22.39
C LYS A 28 -2.01 3.54 23.10
N ASN A 29 -2.37 2.43 22.46
CA ASN A 29 -2.20 1.09 23.00
C ASN A 29 -0.71 0.75 23.19
N VAL A 30 0.15 1.07 22.23
CA VAL A 30 1.61 0.88 22.36
C VAL A 30 2.17 1.69 23.52
N TYR A 31 1.77 2.96 23.66
CA TYR A 31 2.18 3.79 24.78
C TYR A 31 1.76 3.19 26.11
N THR A 32 0.51 2.75 26.22
CA THR A 32 -0.05 2.17 27.45
C THR A 32 0.63 0.85 27.82
N SER A 33 0.76 -0.08 26.87
CA SER A 33 1.35 -1.39 27.10
C SER A 33 2.85 -1.34 27.40
N SER A 34 3.56 -0.32 26.91
CA SER A 34 4.99 -0.12 27.18
C SER A 34 5.31 0.56 28.51
N GLN A 35 4.32 1.00 29.30
CA GLN A 35 4.56 1.69 30.58
C GLN A 35 5.21 0.83 31.64
N ARG A 36 5.03 -0.50 31.57
CA ARG A 36 5.53 -1.45 32.57
C ARG A 36 6.89 -2.05 32.23
N PHE A 37 7.52 -1.60 31.14
CA PHE A 37 8.84 -2.09 30.75
C PHE A 37 9.90 -1.66 31.78
N PRO A 38 11.03 -2.39 31.88
CA PRO A 38 12.17 -1.96 32.68
C PRO A 38 12.62 -0.55 32.30
N LYS A 39 13.08 0.24 33.28
CA LYS A 39 13.45 1.65 33.06
C LYS A 39 14.62 1.79 32.09
N GLU A 40 15.48 0.78 32.05
CA GLU A 40 16.65 0.67 31.18
C GLU A 40 16.23 0.60 29.69
N GLU A 41 15.03 0.10 29.40
CA GLU A 41 14.47 0.01 28.04
C GLU A 41 13.77 1.29 27.57
N MET A 42 13.70 2.33 28.41
CA MET A 42 13.01 3.59 28.08
C MET A 42 13.56 4.22 26.79
N TYR A 43 14.89 4.23 26.63
CA TYR A 43 15.56 4.70 25.42
C TYR A 43 15.85 3.59 24.40
N GLY A 44 15.66 2.33 24.81
CA GLY A 44 15.77 1.13 23.98
C GLY A 44 14.45 0.78 23.32
N LEU A 45 13.92 -0.41 23.64
CA LEU A 45 12.76 -0.99 22.96
C LEU A 45 11.51 -0.12 23.08
N VAL A 46 11.28 0.54 24.22
CA VAL A 46 10.10 1.41 24.44
C VAL A 46 10.07 2.55 23.44
N ASN A 47 11.19 3.24 23.27
CA ASN A 47 11.27 4.38 22.35
C ASN A 47 11.12 3.92 20.89
N GLN A 48 11.72 2.79 20.52
CA GLN A 48 11.60 2.27 19.15
C GLN A 48 10.15 1.90 18.82
N MET A 49 9.45 1.19 19.71
CA MET A 49 8.03 0.83 19.53
C MET A 49 7.14 2.06 19.37
N ARG A 50 7.32 3.06 20.23
CA ARG A 50 6.52 4.30 20.17
C ARG A 50 6.77 5.07 18.87
N ARG A 51 8.03 5.15 18.42
CA ARG A 51 8.39 5.78 17.15
C ARG A 51 7.83 5.02 15.95
N ALA A 52 7.90 3.69 15.94
CA ALA A 52 7.34 2.85 14.89
C ALA A 52 5.81 3.05 14.79
N ALA A 53 5.10 3.03 15.93
CA ALA A 53 3.65 3.28 15.96
C ALA A 53 3.28 4.68 15.45
N ILE A 54 3.97 5.73 15.91
CA ILE A 54 3.75 7.11 15.42
C ILE A 54 4.04 7.20 13.92
N SER A 55 5.11 6.56 13.45
CA SER A 55 5.48 6.55 12.03
C SER A 55 4.36 5.99 11.14
N VAL A 56 3.61 4.97 11.60
CA VAL A 56 2.46 4.43 10.85
C VAL A 56 1.44 5.52 10.54
N VAL A 57 0.96 6.24 11.57
CA VAL A 57 -0.06 7.29 11.38
C VAL A 57 0.48 8.52 10.67
N SER A 58 1.72 8.91 10.95
CA SER A 58 2.38 10.04 10.31
C SER A 58 2.53 9.83 8.80
N ASN A 59 2.94 8.63 8.37
CA ASN A 59 3.08 8.33 6.95
C ASN A 59 1.71 8.23 6.24
N ILE A 60 0.65 7.75 6.90
CA ILE A 60 -0.70 7.79 6.33
C ILE A 60 -1.15 9.24 6.07
N ALA A 61 -0.93 10.12 7.05
CA ALA A 61 -1.29 11.53 6.96
C ALA A 61 -0.46 12.27 5.91
N GLU A 62 0.86 12.11 5.96
CA GLU A 62 1.80 12.75 5.02
C GLU A 62 1.52 12.29 3.59
N GLY A 63 1.31 10.98 3.38
CA GLY A 63 0.94 10.44 2.09
C GLY A 63 -0.36 11.03 1.54
N LYS A 64 -1.39 11.19 2.38
CA LYS A 64 -2.67 11.79 1.97
C LYS A 64 -2.53 13.26 1.55
N ALA A 65 -1.54 13.97 2.10
CA ALA A 65 -1.23 15.35 1.75
C ALA A 65 -0.39 15.49 0.46
N ARG A 66 0.06 14.38 -0.15
CA ARG A 66 0.82 14.41 -1.41
C ARG A 66 -0.07 14.71 -2.62
N GLN A 67 0.55 15.23 -3.68
CA GLN A 67 -0.17 15.66 -4.88
C GLN A 67 -0.57 14.48 -5.76
N THR A 68 0.21 13.41 -5.76
CA THR A 68 -0.03 12.25 -6.64
C THR A 68 -0.39 10.98 -5.86
N LYS A 69 -1.18 10.11 -6.51
CA LYS A 69 -1.52 8.79 -5.95
C LYS A 69 -0.28 7.91 -5.76
N ASN A 70 0.72 8.03 -6.63
CA ASN A 70 1.94 7.23 -6.56
C ASN A 70 2.76 7.59 -5.32
N GLU A 71 2.91 8.88 -5.02
CA GLU A 71 3.54 9.33 -3.78
C GLU A 71 2.73 8.86 -2.57
N TYR A 72 1.40 8.99 -2.59
CA TYR A 72 0.58 8.48 -1.48
C TYR A 72 0.83 6.97 -1.25
N ILE A 73 0.82 6.17 -2.31
CA ILE A 73 1.11 4.73 -2.22
C ILE A 73 2.52 4.47 -1.64
N GLN A 74 3.53 5.26 -2.01
CA GLN A 74 4.87 5.14 -1.45
C GLN A 74 4.88 5.37 0.07
N PHE A 75 4.22 6.43 0.54
CA PHE A 75 4.08 6.69 1.97
C PHE A 75 3.31 5.58 2.71
N LEU A 76 2.27 5.02 2.09
CA LEU A 76 1.56 3.86 2.65
C LEU A 76 2.45 2.62 2.75
N HIS A 77 3.40 2.44 1.82
CA HIS A 77 4.40 1.38 1.94
C HIS A 77 5.38 1.62 3.09
N ILE A 78 5.78 2.87 3.35
CA ILE A 78 6.59 3.22 4.54
C ILE A 78 5.80 2.91 5.82
N ALA A 79 4.50 3.26 5.87
CA ALA A 79 3.63 2.91 7.00
C ALA A 79 3.57 1.39 7.24
N LEU A 80 3.49 0.57 6.17
CA LEU A 80 3.58 -0.90 6.29
C LEU A 80 4.93 -1.36 6.85
N GLY A 81 6.03 -0.71 6.46
CA GLY A 81 7.35 -0.99 7.01
C GLY A 81 7.42 -0.73 8.51
N SER A 82 6.93 0.42 8.95
CA SER A 82 6.85 0.77 10.38
C SER A 82 5.92 -0.16 11.17
N ALA A 83 4.82 -0.64 10.56
CA ALA A 83 3.94 -1.63 11.20
C ALA A 83 4.65 -2.98 11.40
N ALA A 84 5.42 -3.45 10.41
CA ALA A 84 6.19 -4.69 10.53
C ALA A 84 7.33 -4.58 11.57
N GLU A 85 7.98 -3.42 11.63
CA GLU A 85 8.96 -3.12 12.68
C GLU A 85 8.32 -3.19 14.08
N LEU A 86 7.16 -2.54 14.26
CA LEU A 86 6.41 -2.59 15.52
C LEU A 86 5.99 -4.02 15.88
N GLU A 87 5.49 -4.80 14.92
CA GLU A 87 5.13 -6.22 15.12
C GLU A 87 6.32 -7.03 15.65
N THR A 88 7.49 -6.83 15.04
CA THR A 88 8.73 -7.47 15.46
C THR A 88 9.10 -7.10 16.90
N GLN A 89 8.99 -5.82 17.25
CA GLN A 89 9.30 -5.34 18.60
C GLN A 89 8.29 -5.84 19.65
N VAL A 90 7.01 -5.96 19.31
CA VAL A 90 6.00 -6.60 20.16
C VAL A 90 6.39 -8.06 20.43
N ILE A 91 6.76 -8.83 19.40
CA ILE A 91 7.21 -10.22 19.55
C ILE A 91 8.46 -10.32 20.41
N VAL A 92 9.44 -9.44 20.22
CA VAL A 92 10.65 -9.37 21.05
C VAL A 92 10.29 -9.08 22.50
N SER A 93 9.40 -8.12 22.76
CA SER A 93 8.98 -7.79 24.13
C SER A 93 8.30 -8.96 24.85
N ASN A 94 7.57 -9.81 24.11
CA ASN A 94 7.02 -11.06 24.65
C ASN A 94 8.13 -12.04 25.03
N LYS A 95 9.12 -12.23 24.15
CA LYS A 95 10.26 -13.14 24.41
C LYS A 95 11.11 -12.71 25.60
N LEU A 96 11.18 -11.41 25.87
CA LEU A 96 11.89 -10.85 27.02
C LEU A 96 11.01 -10.79 28.29
N GLY A 97 9.73 -11.12 28.20
CA GLY A 97 8.80 -11.09 29.34
C GLY A 97 8.44 -9.68 29.81
N TYR A 98 8.54 -8.67 28.93
CA TYR A 98 8.31 -7.25 29.29
C TYR A 98 6.83 -6.85 29.23
N MET A 99 5.97 -7.70 28.68
CA MET A 99 4.55 -7.40 28.49
C MET A 99 3.70 -8.65 28.74
N GLU A 100 2.51 -8.46 29.30
CA GLU A 100 1.54 -9.53 29.51
C GLU A 100 1.00 -10.08 28.17
N ASN A 101 0.70 -11.37 28.13
CA ASN A 101 0.24 -12.07 26.92
C ASN A 101 -1.05 -11.49 26.32
N ASN A 102 -1.97 -11.00 27.15
CA ASN A 102 -3.20 -10.32 26.72
C ASN A 102 -2.88 -9.03 25.94
N CYS A 103 -1.95 -8.21 26.41
CA CYS A 103 -1.51 -6.99 25.74
C CYS A 103 -0.77 -7.32 24.43
N ILE A 104 0.06 -8.37 24.43
CA ILE A 104 0.73 -8.86 23.22
C ILE A 104 -0.31 -9.25 22.16
N GLN A 105 -1.26 -10.12 22.51
CA GLN A 105 -2.29 -10.58 21.57
C GLN A 105 -3.10 -9.42 21.01
N MET A 106 -3.56 -8.51 21.90
CA MET A 106 -4.27 -7.30 21.50
C MET A 106 -3.46 -6.45 20.52
N LEU A 107 -2.18 -6.18 20.81
CA LEU A 107 -1.34 -5.37 19.92
C LEU A 107 -1.12 -6.03 18.56
N LEU A 108 -0.86 -7.34 18.53
CA LEU A 108 -0.66 -8.07 17.27
C LEU A 108 -1.93 -8.06 16.40
N GLU A 109 -3.10 -8.21 17.01
CA GLU A 109 -4.38 -8.12 16.32
C GLU A 109 -4.63 -6.71 15.75
N GLU A 110 -4.36 -5.67 16.53
CA GLU A 110 -4.48 -4.27 16.08
C GLU A 110 -3.52 -3.96 14.92
N ILE A 111 -2.25 -4.39 15.02
CA ILE A 111 -1.25 -4.22 13.97
C ILE A 111 -1.70 -4.93 12.69
N ASN A 112 -2.18 -6.17 12.80
CA ASN A 112 -2.69 -6.91 11.65
C ASN A 112 -3.88 -6.18 11.00
N HIS A 113 -4.80 -5.67 11.82
CA HIS A 113 -5.97 -4.94 11.36
C HIS A 113 -5.56 -3.68 10.58
N VAL A 114 -4.74 -2.80 11.18
CA VAL A 114 -4.25 -1.58 10.53
C VAL A 114 -3.51 -1.91 9.23
N THR A 115 -2.66 -2.95 9.25
CA THR A 115 -1.93 -3.40 8.06
C THR A 115 -2.86 -3.85 6.93
N ARG A 116 -3.94 -4.59 7.24
CA ARG A 116 -4.97 -4.97 6.24
C ARG A 116 -5.69 -3.76 5.67
N MET A 117 -6.02 -2.77 6.51
CA MET A 117 -6.65 -1.52 6.06
C MET A 117 -5.73 -0.72 5.13
N ILE A 118 -4.45 -0.58 5.47
CA ILE A 118 -3.45 0.08 4.60
C ILE A 118 -3.35 -0.65 3.26
N ARG A 119 -3.25 -1.99 3.25
CA ARG A 119 -3.21 -2.78 2.00
C ARG A 119 -4.47 -2.61 1.16
N LYS A 120 -5.66 -2.56 1.79
CA LYS A 120 -6.93 -2.30 1.11
C LYS A 120 -6.93 -0.91 0.48
N LEU A 121 -6.43 0.11 1.18
CA LEU A 121 -6.31 1.47 0.68
C LEU A 121 -5.35 1.55 -0.53
N ILE A 122 -4.16 0.93 -0.45
CA ILE A 122 -3.22 0.86 -1.57
C ILE A 122 -3.90 0.24 -2.81
N ARG A 123 -4.61 -0.88 -2.63
CA ARG A 123 -5.33 -1.54 -3.73
C ARG A 123 -6.39 -0.62 -4.34
N SER A 124 -7.16 0.09 -3.53
CA SER A 124 -8.17 1.06 -3.99
C SER A 124 -7.55 2.23 -4.76
N LEU A 125 -6.39 2.72 -4.33
CA LEU A 125 -5.68 3.80 -5.02
C LEU A 125 -5.15 3.36 -6.39
N ARG A 126 -4.71 2.10 -6.51
CA ARG A 126 -4.24 1.50 -7.77
C ARG A 126 -5.38 1.22 -8.76
N SER A 127 -6.54 0.75 -8.28
CA SER A 127 -7.69 0.45 -9.13
C SER A 127 -8.34 1.71 -9.73
N ASN A 128 -8.19 2.86 -9.06
CA ASN A 128 -8.74 4.14 -9.50
C ASN A 128 -7.78 4.92 -10.42
N SER A 129 -6.78 4.28 -11.03
CA SER A 129 -5.95 4.91 -12.06
C SER A 129 -6.73 5.01 -13.38
N PRO A 130 -6.86 6.21 -14.00
CA PRO A 130 -7.61 6.40 -15.25
C PRO A 130 -6.92 5.80 -16.49
N ASN A 131 -6.12 4.73 -16.34
CA ASN A 131 -5.38 4.12 -17.43
C ASN A 131 -5.45 2.59 -17.39
N SER A 132 -6.64 2.05 -17.50
CA SER A 132 -6.84 0.81 -18.24
C SER A 132 -7.40 1.19 -19.61
N LEU A 133 -6.52 1.55 -20.55
CA LEU A 133 -6.86 1.37 -21.95
C LEU A 133 -7.18 -0.12 -22.10
N SER A 134 -8.47 -0.44 -22.16
CA SER A 134 -8.93 -1.67 -22.78
C SER A 134 -8.36 -1.67 -24.20
N VAL A 135 -7.24 -2.34 -24.41
CA VAL A 135 -6.78 -2.66 -25.75
C VAL A 135 -7.85 -3.60 -26.31
N ASN A 136 -8.81 -3.01 -27.01
CA ASN A 136 -9.72 -3.74 -27.86
C ASN A 136 -8.88 -4.31 -29.01
N ARG A 137 -8.25 -5.48 -28.78
CA ARG A 137 -7.68 -6.27 -29.86
C ARG A 137 -8.86 -6.80 -30.68
N LYS A 138 -9.34 -6.01 -31.64
CA LYS A 138 -10.04 -6.58 -32.78
C LYS A 138 -9.07 -7.57 -33.43
N SER A 139 -9.43 -8.84 -33.39
CA SER A 139 -8.74 -9.90 -34.11
C SER A 139 -8.80 -9.57 -35.60
N TYR A 140 -7.72 -9.05 -36.17
CA TYR A 140 -7.58 -8.99 -37.62
C TYR A 140 -7.07 -10.35 -38.09
N THR A 141 -7.94 -11.13 -38.72
CA THR A 141 -7.54 -12.32 -39.46
C THR A 141 -6.79 -11.85 -40.71
N VAL A 142 -5.49 -12.16 -40.80
CA VAL A 142 -4.72 -11.89 -42.02
C VAL A 142 -5.12 -12.95 -43.06
N HIS A 143 -5.99 -12.59 -43.98
CA HIS A 143 -6.13 -13.34 -45.23
C HIS A 143 -4.89 -13.05 -46.08
N ARG A 144 -3.96 -14.01 -46.16
CA ARG A 144 -2.87 -13.95 -47.15
C ARG A 144 -3.45 -14.39 -48.48
N GLU A 145 -3.57 -13.47 -49.44
CA GLU A 145 -3.73 -13.86 -50.84
C GLU A 145 -2.41 -14.42 -51.39
N PRO A 146 -2.45 -15.43 -52.27
CA PRO A 146 -1.24 -15.99 -52.87
C PRO A 146 -0.60 -15.00 -53.85
N LEU A 147 0.72 -14.86 -53.77
CA LEU A 147 1.53 -14.03 -54.67
C LEU A 147 1.48 -14.57 -56.10
N THR A 148 0.88 -13.82 -57.03
CA THR A 148 1.04 -14.05 -58.46
C THR A 148 2.37 -13.46 -58.95
N VAL A 149 3.30 -14.31 -59.39
CA VAL A 149 4.56 -13.89 -60.01
C VAL A 149 4.29 -13.50 -61.48
N ASN A 150 4.18 -12.21 -61.75
CA ASN A 150 4.20 -11.70 -63.12
C ASN A 150 5.66 -11.44 -63.52
N ARG A 151 6.22 -12.32 -64.37
CA ARG A 151 7.51 -12.09 -65.03
C ARG A 151 7.28 -11.18 -66.24
N THR A 152 7.79 -9.96 -66.21
CA THR A 152 7.91 -9.12 -67.41
C THR A 152 9.15 -9.54 -68.22
N PRO A 153 9.08 -9.64 -69.56
CA PRO A 153 10.23 -9.99 -70.37
C PRO A 153 11.17 -8.79 -70.51
N TYR A 154 12.46 -8.99 -70.23
CA TYR A 154 13.50 -8.00 -70.49
C TYR A 154 13.78 -7.91 -72.00
N THR A 155 13.61 -6.73 -72.58
CA THR A 155 14.12 -6.40 -73.92
C THR A 155 15.58 -5.97 -73.83
N VAL A 156 16.46 -6.67 -74.57
CA VAL A 156 17.88 -6.32 -74.73
C VAL A 156 18.00 -5.31 -75.85
N ASN A 157 18.33 -4.06 -75.53
CA ASN A 157 18.72 -3.07 -76.54
C ASN A 157 20.24 -3.11 -76.70
N ARG A 158 20.71 -3.63 -77.85
CA ARG A 158 22.06 -3.38 -78.37
C ARG A 158 22.03 -2.06 -79.11
N THR A 159 22.92 -1.15 -78.76
CA THR A 159 23.28 0.01 -79.60
C THR A 159 24.53 -0.32 -80.44
N PRO A 160 24.64 0.28 -81.63
CA PRO A 160 25.57 -0.15 -82.69
C PRO A 160 27.05 0.10 -82.38
#